data_AF-A0A1G2C0J7-F1
#
_entry.id   AF-A0A1G2C0J7-F1
#
_cell.length_a   1.000
_cell.length_b   1.000
_cell.length_c   1.000
_cell.angle_alpha   90.00
_cell.angle_beta   90.00
_cell.angle_gamma   90.00
#
_symmetry.space_group_name_H-M   'P 1'
#
loop_
_entity.id
_entity.type
_entity.pdbx_description
1 polymer ?
#
loop_
_entity_poly.entity_id
_entity_poly.type
_entity_poly.pdbx_seq_one_letter_code
_entity_poly.pdbx_strand_id
1 'polypeptide(L)'
;MQQIADIFKSKKDAPKAPTYKWQDLALHIIAELKVPYSKRNSVFKVCKDYDRNVIEKCLDDTKELSHGLGQWRYFFKLISKNKKSP
;
A
#
# COMPACT_ATOMS: atom_id res chain seq x y z
N MET A 1 43.38 6.97 15.68
CA MET A 1 42.73 6.46 14.44
C MET A 1 41.30 6.07 14.78
N GLN A 2 40.31 6.80 14.27
CA GLN A 2 38.90 6.42 14.41
C GLN A 2 38.58 5.34 13.36
N GLN A 3 38.16 4.17 13.82
CA GLN A 3 37.86 3.02 12.99
C GLN A 3 36.46 3.17 12.38
N ILE A 4 36.38 3.34 11.06
CA ILE A 4 35.16 3.33 10.24
C ILE A 4 34.26 2.10 10.46
N ALA A 5 34.78 1.04 11.10
CA ALA A 5 34.03 -0.15 11.48
C ALA A 5 32.94 0.11 12.55
N ASP A 6 33.07 1.15 13.38
CA ASP A 6 32.07 1.45 14.42
C ASP A 6 30.77 2.10 13.88
N ILE A 7 30.82 2.68 12.67
CA ILE A 7 29.66 3.33 12.05
C ILE A 7 28.60 2.28 11.66
N PHE A 8 29.02 1.06 11.30
CA PHE A 8 28.12 0.00 10.84
C PHE A 8 27.46 -0.80 11.98
N LYS A 9 27.93 -0.67 13.23
CA LYS A 9 27.36 -1.37 14.40
C LYS A 9 26.13 -0.70 14.99
N SER A 10 25.73 0.47 14.47
CA SER A 10 24.65 1.28 15.06
C SER A 10 23.26 1.06 14.45
N LYS A 11 23.06 0.03 13.62
CA LYS A 11 21.71 -0.39 13.22
C LYS A 11 21.08 -1.19 14.37
N LYS A 12 20.70 -0.48 15.43
CA LYS A 12 19.79 -1.00 16.45
C LYS A 12 18.52 -1.43 15.71
N ASP A 13 18.11 -2.67 15.91
CA ASP A 13 16.79 -3.15 15.53
C ASP A 13 15.75 -2.22 16.14
N ALA A 14 15.27 -1.28 15.33
CA ALA A 14 14.23 -0.38 15.75
C ALA A 14 13.02 -1.25 16.13
N PRO A 15 12.43 -1.08 17.32
CA PRO A 15 11.23 -1.81 17.69
C PRO A 15 10.21 -1.57 16.57
N LYS A 16 9.70 -2.65 15.97
CA LYS A 16 8.71 -2.60 14.88
C LYS A 16 7.65 -1.59 15.31
N ALA A 17 7.60 -0.46 14.61
CA ALA A 17 6.64 0.58 14.90
C ALA A 17 5.25 -0.08 14.93
N PRO A 18 4.34 0.35 15.81
CA PRO A 18 2.98 -0.19 15.84
C PRO A 18 2.42 -0.13 14.43
N THR A 19 2.25 -1.28 13.79
CA THR A 19 1.82 -1.31 12.39
C THR A 19 0.42 -0.75 12.37
N TYR A 20 0.27 0.42 11.74
CA TYR A 20 -1.03 1.00 11.58
C TYR A 20 -1.84 0.06 10.68
N LYS A 21 -3.08 -0.29 11.05
CA LYS A 21 -3.93 -1.25 10.32
C LYS A 21 -4.03 -0.96 8.80
N TRP A 22 -3.92 0.31 8.40
CA TRP A 22 -3.94 0.72 6.99
C TRP A 22 -2.66 0.37 6.23
N GLN A 23 -1.52 0.23 6.91
CA GLN A 23 -0.25 -0.21 6.29
C GLN A 23 -0.31 -1.69 5.94
N ASP A 24 -0.82 -2.53 6.84
CA ASP A 24 -1.03 -3.95 6.54
C ASP A 24 -1.99 -4.14 5.36
N LEU A 25 -3.08 -3.36 5.33
CA LEU A 25 -4.02 -3.35 4.20
C LEU A 25 -3.33 -2.94 2.89
N ALA A 26 -2.51 -1.89 2.92
CA ALA A 26 -1.77 -1.46 1.73
C ALA A 26 -0.80 -2.53 1.23
N LEU A 27 -0.06 -3.18 2.14
CA LEU A 27 0.85 -4.27 1.82
C LEU A 27 0.11 -5.47 1.21
N HIS A 28 -1.06 -5.81 1.76
CA HIS A 28 -1.93 -6.85 1.23
C HIS A 28 -2.37 -6.53 -0.22
N ILE A 29 -2.88 -5.33 -0.48
CA ILE A 29 -3.31 -4.90 -1.81
C ILE A 29 -2.16 -4.91 -2.82
N ILE A 30 -0.96 -4.47 -2.40
CA ILE A 30 0.24 -4.48 -3.25
C ILE A 30 0.58 -5.91 -3.71
N ALA A 31 0.51 -6.86 -2.78
CA ALA A 31 0.81 -8.27 -3.05
C ALA A 31 -0.25 -8.93 -3.93
N GLU A 32 -1.53 -8.67 -3.66
CA GLU A 32 -2.69 -9.22 -4.35
C GLU A 32 -2.76 -8.73 -5.81
N LEU A 33 -2.75 -7.41 -6.02
CA LEU A 33 -2.93 -6.81 -7.36
C LEU A 33 -1.63 -6.68 -8.17
N LYS A 34 -0.52 -7.26 -7.66
CA LYS A 34 0.83 -7.17 -8.23
C LYS A 34 1.20 -5.72 -8.59
N VAL A 35 1.02 -4.81 -7.65
CA VAL A 35 1.21 -3.37 -7.89
C VAL A 35 2.69 -3.06 -8.14
N PRO A 36 3.05 -2.37 -9.24
CA PRO A 36 4.43 -2.02 -9.52
C PRO A 36 4.98 -1.03 -8.49
N TYR A 37 6.31 -1.04 -8.30
CA TYR A 37 7.00 -0.16 -7.33
C TYR A 37 6.60 1.32 -7.45
N SER A 38 6.45 1.81 -8.69
CA SER A 38 6.06 3.19 -9.00
C SER A 38 4.68 3.61 -8.48
N LYS A 39 3.82 2.65 -8.13
CA LYS A 39 2.44 2.90 -7.65
C LYS A 39 2.23 2.52 -6.19
N ARG A 40 3.19 1.90 -5.51
CA ARG A 40 3.06 1.49 -4.10
C ARG A 40 2.74 2.67 -3.18
N ASN A 41 3.43 3.79 -3.35
CA ASN A 41 3.16 5.01 -2.58
C ASN A 41 1.71 5.50 -2.75
N SER A 42 1.13 5.34 -3.94
CA SER A 42 -0.28 5.67 -4.18
C SER A 42 -1.22 4.71 -3.43
N VAL A 43 -0.89 3.43 -3.32
CA VAL A 43 -1.68 2.48 -2.51
C VAL A 43 -1.66 2.88 -1.04
N PHE A 44 -0.48 3.18 -0.49
CA PHE A 44 -0.36 3.64 0.90
C PHE A 44 -1.15 4.92 1.15
N LYS A 45 -1.09 5.88 0.22
CA LYS A 45 -1.89 7.11 0.29
C LYS A 45 -3.39 6.81 0.29
N VAL A 46 -3.86 5.97 -0.62
CA VAL A 46 -5.28 5.57 -0.68
C VAL A 46 -5.71 4.89 0.62
N CYS A 47 -4.91 3.98 1.16
CA CYS A 47 -5.25 3.28 2.40
C CYS A 47 -5.30 4.20 3.64
N LYS A 48 -4.60 5.33 3.57
CA LYS A 48 -4.61 6.36 4.62
C LYS A 48 -5.76 7.36 4.46
N ASP A 49 -6.10 7.72 3.22
CA ASP A 49 -7.02 8.80 2.89
C ASP A 49 -8.50 8.34 2.81
N TYR A 50 -8.75 7.05 2.60
CA TYR A 50 -10.10 6.50 2.43
C TYR A 50 -10.48 5.52 3.54
N ASP A 51 -11.79 5.40 3.80
CA ASP A 51 -12.32 4.40 4.72
C ASP A 51 -12.00 2.98 4.27
N ARG A 52 -11.65 2.14 5.25
CA ARG A 52 -11.31 0.72 5.04
C ARG A 52 -12.38 -0.02 4.22
N ASN A 53 -13.66 0.18 4.55
CA ASN A 53 -14.77 -0.48 3.88
C ASN A 53 -14.83 -0.13 2.38
N VAL A 54 -14.50 1.11 2.01
CA VAL A 54 -14.48 1.55 0.60
C VAL A 54 -13.34 0.86 -0.15
N ILE A 55 -12.18 0.77 0.50
CA ILE A 55 -10.99 0.12 -0.06
C ILE A 55 -11.22 -1.38 -0.27
N GLU A 56 -11.73 -2.07 0.75
CA GLU A 56 -12.03 -3.51 0.70
C GLU A 56 -13.07 -3.81 -0.38
N LYS A 57 -14.16 -3.02 -0.46
CA LYS A 57 -15.14 -3.15 -1.54
C LYS A 57 -14.50 -2.95 -2.93
N CYS A 58 -13.67 -1.93 -3.10
CA CYS A 58 -13.00 -1.70 -4.39
C CYS A 58 -12.02 -2.83 -4.74
N LEU A 59 -11.39 -3.45 -3.74
CA LEU A 59 -10.52 -4.59 -3.94
C LEU A 59 -11.33 -5.81 -4.40
N ASP A 60 -12.45 -6.11 -3.73
CA ASP A 60 -13.34 -7.22 -4.10
C ASP A 60 -13.90 -7.02 -5.51
N ASP A 61 -14.47 -5.84 -5.81
CA ASP A 61 -14.95 -5.48 -7.15
C ASP A 61 -13.84 -5.63 -8.21
N THR A 62 -12.59 -5.31 -7.87
CA THR A 62 -11.45 -5.47 -8.79
C THR A 62 -11.14 -6.93 -9.05
N LYS A 63 -11.23 -7.79 -8.01
CA LYS A 63 -10.98 -9.23 -8.12
C LYS A 63 -12.04 -9.94 -8.95
N GLU A 64 -13.29 -9.49 -8.85
CA GLU A 64 -14.41 -10.06 -9.61
C GLU A 64 -14.42 -9.59 -11.08
N LEU A 65 -14.13 -8.31 -11.34
CA LEU A 65 -14.37 -7.70 -12.65
C LEU A 65 -13.12 -7.58 -13.53
N SER A 66 -11.93 -7.73 -12.96
CA SER A 66 -10.67 -7.57 -13.69
C SER A 66 -9.77 -8.78 -13.48
N HIS A 67 -9.34 -9.39 -14.58
CA HIS A 67 -8.40 -10.52 -14.57
C HIS A 67 -7.13 -10.16 -15.34
N GLY A 68 -5.97 -10.59 -14.83
CA GLY A 68 -4.69 -10.48 -15.53
C GLY A 68 -3.79 -9.31 -15.12
N LEU A 69 -2.78 -9.02 -15.96
CA LEU A 69 -1.76 -8.02 -15.68
C LEU A 69 -2.36 -6.61 -15.82
N GLY A 70 -2.46 -5.88 -14.72
CA GLY A 70 -2.93 -4.48 -14.72
C GLY A 70 -4.20 -4.20 -13.93
N GLN A 71 -4.75 -5.17 -13.19
CA GLN A 71 -5.89 -5.02 -12.27
C GLN A 71 -5.76 -3.81 -11.32
N TRP A 72 -4.54 -3.50 -10.88
CA TRP A 72 -4.25 -2.31 -10.06
C TRP A 72 -4.75 -1.00 -10.68
N ARG A 73 -4.80 -0.88 -12.01
CA ARG A 73 -5.35 0.30 -12.71
C ARG A 73 -6.86 0.41 -12.49
N TYR A 74 -7.55 -0.73 -12.55
CA TYR A 74 -8.98 -0.79 -12.32
C TYR A 74 -9.32 -0.48 -10.87
N PHE A 75 -8.54 -1.00 -9.91
CA PHE A 75 -8.63 -0.63 -8.51
C PHE A 75 -8.54 0.89 -8.29
N PHE A 76 -7.51 1.55 -8.84
CA PHE A 76 -7.40 3.01 -8.72
C PHE A 76 -8.55 3.76 -9.41
N LYS A 77 -9.08 3.23 -10.51
CA LYS A 77 -10.26 3.79 -11.18
C LYS A 77 -11.49 3.74 -10.27
N LEU A 78 -11.74 2.62 -9.59
CA LEU A 78 -12.85 2.48 -8.64
C LEU A 78 -12.70 3.42 -7.45
N ILE A 79 -11.51 3.49 -6.85
CA ILE A 79 -11.22 4.42 -5.75
C ILE A 79 -11.45 5.87 -6.19
N SER A 80 -10.98 6.24 -7.38
CA SER A 80 -11.14 7.61 -7.89
C SER A 80 -12.60 7.98 -8.14
N LYS A 81 -13.46 7.02 -8.50
CA LYS A 81 -14.91 7.21 -8.63
C LYS A 81 -15.61 7.37 -7.28
N ASN A 82 -15.10 6.72 -6.24
CA ASN A 82 -15.61 6.84 -4.87
C ASN A 82 -15.09 8.08 -4.14
N LYS A 83 -14.14 8.82 -4.75
CA LYS A 83 -13.79 10.16 -4.29
C LYS A 83 -15.04 11.02 -4.50
N LYS A 84 -15.79 11.30 -3.44
CA LYS A 84 -16.76 12.41 -3.47
C LYS A 84 -15.99 13.63 -3.98
N SER A 85 -16.41 14.13 -5.15
CA SER A 85 -16.00 15.45 -5.60
C SER A 85 -16.27 16.43 -4.44
N PRO A 86 -15.38 17.40 -4.18
CA PRO A 86 -15.64 18.44 -3.18
C PRO A 86 -17.01 19.09 -3.37
#